data_AF-A0A1Y1HRP6-F1
#
_entry.id   AF-A0A1Y1HRP6-F1
#
_cell.length_a   1.000
_cell.length_b   1.000
_cell.length_c   1.000
_cell.angle_alpha   90.00
_cell.angle_beta   90.00
_cell.angle_gamma   90.00
#
_symmetry.space_group_name_H-M   'P 1'
#
loop_
_entity.id
_entity.type
_entity.pdbx_description
1 polymer ?
#
loop_
_entity_poly.entity_id
_entity_poly.type
_entity_poly.pdbx_seq_one_letter_code
_entity_poly.pdbx_strand_id
1 'polypeptide(L)'
;MALNDNQGSSGEDMLHADEDFREAAVIDASRIFYHAAVPTIFLKMEASDLVLPIVVNGQASQMLTQALKKETGARPTMYEVIREMCATTKMEVKMVRVTGRVVDTYHARIYLAQANSNEIVSVDAKPSDAINIAVACNVKIFVNKNLMESDGVIPEYKTVWTDLAGHGFARLLPDARLDVADNQHDPLAEEIILIKNMSIAANEERYADAARWRDELQKFRTKNKSRRLHRQV
;
A
#
# COMPACT_ATOMS: atom_id res chain seq x y z
N MET A 1 -23.26 -29.57 43.43
CA MET A 1 -23.88 -29.58 42.08
C MET A 1 -23.99 -28.13 41.63
N ALA A 2 -23.34 -27.65 40.59
CA ALA A 2 -22.27 -28.15 39.75
C ALA A 2 -21.42 -26.92 39.40
N LEU A 3 -20.10 -27.08 39.46
CA LEU A 3 -19.11 -26.19 38.86
C LEU A 3 -19.35 -26.26 37.35
N ASN A 4 -19.56 -25.11 36.70
CA ASN A 4 -19.55 -25.07 35.24
C ASN A 4 -18.16 -24.66 34.80
N ASP A 5 -17.35 -25.67 34.48
CA ASP A 5 -16.05 -25.56 33.83
C ASP A 5 -16.25 -25.00 32.43
N ASN A 6 -16.16 -23.68 32.27
CA ASN A 6 -15.90 -23.10 30.96
C ASN A 6 -14.38 -23.13 30.75
N GLN A 7 -13.88 -24.25 30.22
CA GLN A 7 -12.49 -24.39 29.84
C GLN A 7 -12.16 -23.31 28.80
N GLY A 8 -11.31 -22.37 29.22
CA GLY A 8 -10.77 -21.35 28.33
C GLY A 8 -9.98 -22.01 27.21
N SER A 9 -10.44 -21.81 25.97
CA SER A 9 -9.55 -21.96 24.82
C SER A 9 -8.37 -21.04 25.05
N SER A 10 -7.15 -21.56 24.94
CA SER A 10 -5.96 -20.75 25.13
C SER A 10 -6.00 -19.55 24.17
N GLY A 11 -5.59 -18.36 24.63
CA GLY A 11 -5.64 -17.15 23.81
C GLY A 11 -4.87 -17.30 22.50
N GLU A 12 -3.82 -18.14 22.50
CA GLU A 12 -3.02 -18.46 21.31
C GLU A 12 -3.81 -19.25 20.24
N ASP A 13 -4.74 -20.11 20.65
CA ASP A 13 -5.57 -20.89 19.71
C ASP A 13 -6.55 -19.99 18.93
N MET A 14 -7.10 -18.94 19.55
CA MET A 14 -7.99 -17.99 18.85
C MET A 14 -7.26 -17.11 17.82
N LEU A 15 -5.96 -16.88 17.99
CA LEU A 15 -5.16 -16.06 17.08
C LEU A 15 -4.93 -16.77 15.74
N HIS A 16 -4.84 -18.10 15.75
CA HIS A 16 -4.52 -18.94 14.58
C HIS A 16 -5.69 -19.77 14.03
N ALA A 17 -6.76 -20.01 14.81
CA ALA A 17 -7.88 -20.88 14.40
C ALA A 17 -8.87 -20.25 13.42
N ASP A 18 -8.77 -18.95 13.15
CA ASP A 18 -9.66 -18.29 12.21
C ASP A 18 -9.18 -18.52 10.78
N GLU A 19 -9.68 -19.61 10.17
CA GLU A 19 -9.29 -20.04 8.83
C GLU A 19 -9.53 -18.98 7.75
N ASP A 20 -10.37 -17.98 8.02
CA ASP A 20 -10.70 -16.91 7.07
C ASP A 20 -9.61 -15.85 6.96
N PHE A 21 -8.61 -15.85 7.85
CA PHE A 21 -7.52 -14.88 7.83
C PHE A 21 -6.20 -15.50 7.35
N ARG A 22 -5.42 -14.71 6.61
CA ARG A 22 -4.08 -15.08 6.16
C ARG A 22 -3.10 -13.95 6.41
N GLU A 23 -1.87 -14.32 6.72
CA GLU A 23 -0.78 -13.36 6.95
C GLU A 23 -0.52 -12.56 5.67
N ALA A 24 -0.32 -11.26 5.84
CA ALA A 24 -0.05 -10.34 4.76
C ALA A 24 1.15 -9.44 5.11
N ALA A 25 1.98 -9.19 4.10
CA ALA A 25 3.09 -8.27 4.18
C ALA A 25 2.72 -6.92 3.57
N VAL A 26 3.10 -5.85 4.26
CA VAL A 26 3.07 -4.51 3.68
C VAL A 26 4.12 -4.43 2.58
N ILE A 27 3.73 -3.90 1.43
CA ILE A 27 4.67 -3.57 0.39
C ILE A 27 4.95 -2.07 0.43
N ASP A 28 6.25 -1.76 0.43
CA ASP A 28 6.73 -0.40 0.21
C ASP A 28 6.30 0.10 -1.18
N ALA A 29 5.37 1.06 -1.21
CA ALA A 29 4.84 1.66 -2.43
C ALA A 29 5.94 2.27 -3.32
N SER A 30 7.07 2.69 -2.74
CA SER A 30 8.22 3.18 -3.52
C SER A 30 8.85 2.12 -4.42
N ARG A 31 8.60 0.82 -4.13
CA ARG A 31 9.11 -0.33 -4.89
C ARG A 31 8.14 -0.83 -5.98
N ILE A 32 6.88 -0.42 -5.91
CA ILE A 32 5.79 -0.88 -6.79
C ILE A 32 5.40 0.22 -7.78
N PHE A 33 5.17 1.43 -7.28
CA PHE A 33 4.59 2.51 -8.06
C PHE A 33 5.44 3.77 -7.88
N TYR A 34 6.18 4.12 -8.93
CA TYR A 34 6.82 5.43 -9.01
C TYR A 34 5.77 6.58 -9.11
N HIS A 35 4.48 6.26 -9.31
CA HIS A 35 3.40 7.24 -9.55
C HIS A 35 2.01 6.78 -9.10
N ALA A 36 1.81 6.28 -7.88
CA ALA A 36 0.44 6.23 -7.35
C ALA A 36 0.00 7.69 -7.10
N ALA A 37 -0.91 8.21 -7.93
CA ALA A 37 -1.39 9.60 -7.81
C ALA A 37 -2.09 9.88 -6.47
N VAL A 38 -2.54 8.82 -5.79
CA VAL A 38 -3.20 8.86 -4.49
C VAL A 38 -2.42 7.98 -3.49
N PRO A 39 -2.12 8.46 -2.28
CA PRO A 39 -1.41 7.67 -1.27
C PRO A 39 -2.13 6.33 -0.99
N THR A 40 -1.43 5.22 -1.14
CA THR A 40 -2.00 3.88 -1.09
C THR A 40 -1.06 2.92 -0.37
N ILE A 41 -1.60 2.11 0.54
CA ILE A 41 -0.89 0.99 1.18
C ILE A 41 -1.26 -0.29 0.43
N PHE A 42 -0.26 -1.10 0.11
CA PHE A 42 -0.43 -2.37 -0.58
C PHE A 42 -0.14 -3.52 0.38
N LEU A 43 -1.09 -4.44 0.53
CA LEU A 43 -0.91 -5.66 1.34
C LEU A 43 -0.84 -6.87 0.42
N LYS A 44 0.26 -7.62 0.46
CA LYS A 44 0.41 -8.90 -0.27
C LYS A 44 0.23 -10.06 0.68
N MET A 45 -0.62 -11.02 0.30
CA MET A 45 -0.78 -12.27 1.05
C MET A 45 0.33 -13.27 0.66
N GLU A 46 0.93 -13.97 1.63
CA GLU A 46 2.12 -14.82 1.37
C GLU A 46 1.91 -15.90 0.29
N ALA A 47 0.70 -16.44 0.18
CA ALA A 47 0.38 -17.55 -0.73
C ALA A 47 -0.33 -17.10 -2.02
N SER A 48 -0.41 -15.79 -2.29
CA SER A 48 -1.15 -15.25 -3.44
C SER A 48 -0.36 -14.17 -4.19
N ASP A 49 -0.59 -14.12 -5.51
CA ASP A 49 -0.15 -13.00 -6.35
C ASP A 49 -1.06 -11.75 -6.17
N LEU A 50 -2.16 -11.89 -5.42
CA LEU A 50 -3.07 -10.79 -5.11
C LEU A 50 -2.45 -9.81 -4.12
N VAL A 51 -2.68 -8.54 -4.40
CA VAL A 51 -2.33 -7.41 -3.57
C VAL A 51 -3.59 -6.62 -3.28
N LEU A 52 -3.88 -6.34 -2.01
CA LEU A 52 -4.99 -5.48 -1.60
C LEU A 52 -4.54 -4.02 -1.53
N PRO A 53 -5.04 -3.14 -2.41
CA PRO A 53 -4.77 -1.70 -2.34
C PRO A 53 -5.73 -1.03 -1.36
N ILE A 54 -5.19 -0.35 -0.35
CA ILE A 54 -5.95 0.45 0.60
C ILE A 54 -5.55 1.91 0.42
N VAL A 55 -6.46 2.70 -0.14
CA VAL A 55 -6.26 4.15 -0.30
C VAL A 55 -6.28 4.82 1.07
N VAL A 56 -5.27 5.65 1.34
CA VAL A 56 -5.08 6.32 2.62
C VAL A 56 -4.77 7.81 2.43
N ASN A 57 -4.69 8.54 3.53
CA ASN A 57 -4.16 9.90 3.48
C ASN A 57 -2.63 9.89 3.35
N GLY A 58 -2.07 11.01 2.89
CA GLY A 58 -0.62 11.14 2.68
C GLY A 58 0.19 10.92 3.97
N GLN A 59 -0.31 11.40 5.12
CA GLN A 59 0.40 11.28 6.39
C GLN A 59 0.53 9.82 6.84
N ALA A 60 -0.52 9.01 6.78
CA ALA A 60 -0.43 7.61 7.19
C ALA A 60 0.50 6.80 6.29
N SER A 61 0.51 7.08 4.99
CA SER A 61 1.46 6.49 4.05
C SER A 61 2.90 6.89 4.37
N GLN A 62 3.15 8.18 4.66
CA GLN A 62 4.48 8.68 4.99
C GLN A 62 5.01 8.06 6.29
N MET A 63 4.19 8.01 7.35
CA MET A 63 4.57 7.39 8.62
C MET A 63 4.91 5.90 8.44
N LEU A 64 4.13 5.20 7.61
CA LEU A 64 4.40 3.80 7.31
C LEU A 64 5.73 3.62 6.59
N THR A 65 6.01 4.45 5.58
CA THR A 65 7.29 4.42 4.88
C THR A 65 8.46 4.71 5.81
N GLN A 66 8.34 5.69 6.71
CA GLN A 66 9.37 5.98 7.72
C GLN A 66 9.60 4.79 8.65
N ALA A 67 8.52 4.17 9.14
CA ALA A 67 8.58 3.00 10.00
C ALA A 67 9.24 1.79 9.29
N LEU A 68 8.88 1.53 8.04
CA LEU A 68 9.48 0.46 7.23
C LEU A 68 10.98 0.69 6.97
N LYS A 69 11.39 1.95 6.77
CA LYS A 69 12.81 2.33 6.61
C LYS A 69 13.57 2.38 7.94
N LYS A 70 12.88 2.21 9.07
CA LYS A 70 13.43 2.37 10.43
C LYS A 70 14.09 3.75 10.62
N GLU A 71 13.54 4.77 9.97
CA GLU A 71 13.99 6.15 10.14
C GLU A 71 13.50 6.66 11.50
N THR A 72 14.42 7.08 12.37
CA THR A 72 14.10 7.65 13.68
C THR A 72 14.19 9.17 13.63
N GLY A 73 13.12 9.84 14.07
CA GLY A 73 13.08 11.30 14.21
C GLY A 73 13.61 11.79 15.55
N ALA A 74 13.79 13.11 15.69
CA ALA A 74 14.16 13.73 16.97
C ALA A 74 13.07 13.60 18.05
N ARG A 75 11.82 13.32 17.64
CA ARG A 75 10.66 13.12 18.51
C ARG A 75 9.91 11.87 18.05
N PRO A 76 9.33 11.10 18.98
CA PRO A 76 8.58 9.89 18.63
C PRO A 76 7.33 10.23 17.83
N THR A 77 7.00 9.36 16.87
CA THR A 77 5.73 9.38 16.13
C THR A 77 4.57 8.95 17.02
N MET A 78 3.32 9.20 16.59
CA MET A 78 2.14 8.75 17.34
C MET A 78 2.11 7.23 17.56
N TYR A 79 2.61 6.44 16.60
CA TYR A 79 2.62 4.98 16.69
C TYR A 79 3.68 4.47 17.66
N GLU A 80 4.82 5.16 17.75
CA GLU A 80 5.83 4.88 18.79
C GLU A 80 5.33 5.27 20.18
N VAL A 81 4.59 6.37 20.31
CA VAL A 81 3.92 6.73 21.57
C VAL A 81 2.92 5.65 21.98
N ILE A 82 2.09 5.14 21.06
CA ILE A 82 1.15 4.05 21.35
C ILE A 82 1.89 2.78 21.79
N ARG A 83 2.98 2.41 21.10
CA ARG A 83 3.82 1.27 21.50
C ARG A 83 4.36 1.44 22.92
N GLU A 84 4.87 2.63 23.25
CA GLU A 84 5.40 2.92 24.59
C GLU A 84 4.31 2.92 25.66
N MET A 85 3.12 3.41 25.33
CA MET A 85 1.95 3.35 26.21
C MET A 85 1.53 1.90 26.50
N CYS A 86 1.49 1.05 25.47
CA CYS A 86 1.25 -0.38 25.64
C CYS A 86 2.29 -1.01 26.58
N ALA A 87 3.58 -0.76 26.34
CA ALA A 87 4.67 -1.26 27.18
C ALA A 87 4.53 -0.80 28.63
N THR A 88 4.28 0.49 28.86
CA THR A 88 4.13 1.08 30.19
C THR A 88 2.92 0.52 30.94
N THR A 89 1.83 0.21 30.22
CA THR A 89 0.61 -0.37 30.80
C THR A 89 0.65 -1.90 30.87
N LYS A 90 1.78 -2.53 30.53
CA LYS A 90 1.96 -4.00 30.48
C LYS A 90 1.00 -4.71 29.51
N MET A 91 0.58 -3.98 28.48
CA MET A 91 -0.20 -4.47 27.35
C MET A 91 0.75 -4.72 26.17
N GLU A 92 0.43 -5.73 25.38
CA GLU A 92 1.20 -6.10 24.19
C GLU A 92 0.25 -6.20 23.00
N VAL A 93 0.59 -5.54 21.89
CA VAL A 93 -0.08 -5.77 20.62
C VAL A 93 0.32 -7.16 20.15
N LYS A 94 -0.64 -8.04 19.86
CA LYS A 94 -0.38 -9.40 19.39
C LYS A 94 -0.44 -9.50 17.88
N MET A 95 -1.44 -8.85 17.28
CA MET A 95 -1.62 -8.84 15.83
C MET A 95 -2.59 -7.74 15.42
N VAL A 96 -2.69 -7.53 14.11
CA VAL A 96 -3.72 -6.71 13.49
C VAL A 96 -4.44 -7.52 12.42
N ARG A 97 -5.76 -7.35 12.32
CA ARG A 97 -6.57 -7.94 11.25
C ARG A 97 -7.26 -6.85 10.44
N VAL A 98 -7.12 -6.87 9.12
CA VAL A 98 -8.01 -6.15 8.19
C VAL A 98 -9.20 -7.06 7.92
N THR A 99 -10.37 -6.69 8.45
CA THR A 99 -11.48 -7.62 8.65
C THR A 99 -12.45 -7.67 7.48
N GLY A 100 -12.72 -6.53 6.85
CA GLY A 100 -13.70 -6.45 5.77
C GLY A 100 -13.91 -5.04 5.29
N ARG A 101 -14.84 -4.90 4.35
CA ARG A 101 -15.23 -3.62 3.76
C ARG A 101 -16.74 -3.49 3.80
N VAL A 102 -17.21 -2.33 4.26
CA VAL A 102 -18.63 -1.96 4.21
C VAL A 102 -18.75 -0.76 3.27
N VAL A 103 -19.45 -0.97 2.15
CA VAL A 103 -19.58 0.00 1.05
C VAL A 103 -18.21 0.34 0.43
N ASP A 104 -17.52 1.35 0.95
CA ASP A 104 -16.20 1.80 0.49
C ASP A 104 -15.24 2.06 1.65
N THR A 105 -15.58 1.57 2.84
CA THR A 105 -14.78 1.74 4.06
C THR A 105 -14.26 0.40 4.52
N TYR A 106 -12.93 0.27 4.49
CA TYR A 106 -12.24 -0.87 5.08
C TYR A 106 -12.17 -0.73 6.60
N HIS A 107 -12.35 -1.85 7.30
CA HIS A 107 -12.27 -1.94 8.75
C HIS A 107 -11.09 -2.82 9.18
N ALA A 108 -10.52 -2.49 10.34
CA ALA A 108 -9.47 -3.28 10.94
C ALA A 108 -9.64 -3.37 12.45
N ARG A 109 -9.04 -4.40 13.05
CA ARG A 109 -8.97 -4.57 14.49
C ARG A 109 -7.54 -4.79 14.95
N ILE A 110 -7.19 -4.16 16.05
CA ILE A 110 -5.94 -4.37 16.77
C ILE A 110 -6.23 -5.29 17.94
N TYR A 111 -5.48 -6.38 18.04
CA TYR A 111 -5.63 -7.36 19.11
C TYR A 111 -4.51 -7.17 20.12
N LEU A 112 -4.88 -7.02 21.38
CA LEU A 112 -3.99 -6.74 22.50
C LEU A 112 -4.20 -7.79 23.57
N ALA A 113 -3.14 -8.13 24.30
CA ALA A 113 -3.23 -8.95 25.50
C ALA A 113 -2.32 -8.36 26.58
N GLN A 114 -2.65 -8.60 27.85
CA GLN A 114 -1.69 -8.33 28.91
C GLN A 114 -0.54 -9.34 28.80
N ALA A 115 0.71 -8.91 29.08
CA ALA A 115 1.91 -9.73 28.83
C ALA A 115 1.87 -11.16 29.43
N ASN A 116 1.11 -11.38 30.51
CA ASN A 116 0.99 -12.67 31.20
C ASN A 116 -0.46 -13.23 31.18
N SER A 117 -1.33 -12.71 30.32
CA SER A 117 -2.71 -13.15 30.19
C SER A 117 -2.97 -13.75 28.82
N ASN A 118 -3.77 -14.80 28.79
CA ASN A 118 -4.34 -15.35 27.55
C ASN A 118 -5.62 -14.62 27.12
N GLU A 119 -6.08 -13.64 27.90
CA GLU A 119 -7.24 -12.83 27.54
C GLU A 119 -6.84 -11.81 26.47
N ILE A 120 -7.46 -11.95 25.29
CA ILE A 120 -7.26 -11.05 24.16
C ILE A 120 -8.44 -10.09 24.10
N VAL A 121 -8.11 -8.81 24.12
CA VAL A 121 -9.06 -7.72 23.84
C VAL A 121 -8.80 -7.17 22.44
N SER A 122 -9.84 -6.62 21.80
CA SER A 122 -9.71 -6.01 20.48
C SER A 122 -10.21 -4.58 20.48
N VAL A 123 -9.57 -3.74 19.67
CA VAL A 123 -9.95 -2.34 19.44
C VAL A 123 -10.22 -2.15 17.95
N ASP A 124 -11.34 -1.52 17.63
CA ASP A 124 -11.67 -1.11 16.26
C ASP A 124 -10.75 0.02 15.81
N ALA A 125 -10.22 -0.08 14.60
CA ALA A 125 -9.27 0.87 14.06
C ALA A 125 -9.43 1.02 12.54
N LYS A 126 -9.00 2.18 12.03
CA LYS A 126 -8.80 2.33 10.58
C LYS A 126 -7.65 1.42 10.15
N PRO A 127 -7.73 0.80 8.95
CA PRO A 127 -6.65 -0.05 8.45
C PRO A 127 -5.30 0.66 8.40
N SER A 128 -5.26 1.94 8.02
CA SER A 128 -4.03 2.73 7.99
C SER A 128 -3.31 2.77 9.34
N ASP A 129 -4.08 2.97 10.41
CA ASP A 129 -3.55 3.14 11.76
C ASP A 129 -3.16 1.79 12.33
N ALA A 130 -4.00 0.77 12.10
CA ALA A 130 -3.73 -0.60 12.53
C ALA A 130 -2.44 -1.15 11.88
N ILE A 131 -2.26 -0.94 10.56
CA ILE A 131 -1.05 -1.37 9.84
C ILE A 131 0.19 -0.64 10.38
N ASN A 132 0.11 0.67 10.60
CA ASN A 132 1.22 1.43 11.18
C ASN A 132 1.59 0.96 12.60
N ILE A 133 0.59 0.67 13.44
CA ILE A 133 0.81 0.09 14.78
C ILE A 133 1.46 -1.28 14.67
N ALA A 134 1.03 -2.11 13.70
CA ALA A 134 1.61 -3.43 13.50
C ALA A 134 3.10 -3.35 13.13
N VAL A 135 3.46 -2.45 12.22
CA VAL A 135 4.87 -2.22 11.85
C VAL A 135 5.67 -1.63 13.02
N ALA A 136 5.12 -0.64 13.74
CA ALA A 136 5.81 -0.02 14.88
C ALA A 136 6.06 -1.00 16.04
N CYS A 137 5.12 -1.93 16.28
CA CYS A 137 5.21 -2.97 17.31
C CYS A 137 5.89 -4.25 16.81
N ASN A 138 6.24 -4.33 15.51
CA ASN A 138 6.81 -5.51 14.87
C ASN A 138 5.95 -6.79 15.06
N VAL A 139 4.65 -6.67 14.78
CA VAL A 139 3.68 -7.76 14.87
C VAL A 139 3.06 -8.08 13.52
N LYS A 140 2.45 -9.26 13.41
CA LYS A 140 1.87 -9.76 12.18
C LYS A 140 0.59 -9.03 11.79
N ILE A 141 0.40 -8.87 10.48
CA ILE A 141 -0.81 -8.34 9.87
C ILE A 141 -1.53 -9.51 9.19
N PHE A 142 -2.82 -9.62 9.41
CA PHE A 142 -3.67 -10.60 8.75
C PHE A 142 -4.76 -9.90 7.96
N VAL A 143 -5.13 -10.49 6.83
CA VAL A 143 -6.20 -9.99 5.95
C VAL A 143 -7.22 -11.10 5.77
N ASN A 144 -8.51 -10.74 5.82
CA ASN A 144 -9.58 -11.67 5.50
C ASN A 144 -9.49 -12.12 4.04
N LYS A 145 -9.59 -13.43 3.79
CA LYS A 145 -9.50 -14.01 2.45
C LYS A 145 -10.57 -13.49 1.52
N ASN A 146 -11.83 -13.45 1.95
CA ASN A 146 -12.95 -13.01 1.11
C ASN A 146 -12.74 -11.56 0.67
N LEU A 147 -12.18 -10.72 1.56
CA LEU A 147 -11.80 -9.34 1.23
C LEU A 147 -10.67 -9.29 0.19
N MET A 148 -9.65 -10.14 0.33
CA MET A 148 -8.55 -10.23 -0.65
C MET A 148 -9.04 -10.74 -2.00
N GLU A 149 -9.96 -11.71 -2.02
CA GLU A 149 -10.53 -12.26 -3.25
C GLU A 149 -11.46 -11.26 -3.96
N SER A 150 -12.21 -10.46 -3.20
CA SER A 150 -13.13 -9.47 -3.78
C SER A 150 -12.44 -8.20 -4.27
N ASP A 151 -11.47 -7.70 -3.50
CA ASP A 151 -10.90 -6.35 -3.70
C ASP A 151 -9.40 -6.39 -4.06
N GLY A 152 -8.77 -7.57 -3.98
CA GLY A 152 -7.38 -7.76 -4.36
C GLY A 152 -7.18 -7.64 -5.86
N VAL A 153 -6.03 -7.11 -6.25
CA VAL A 153 -5.62 -6.95 -7.64
C VAL A 153 -4.31 -7.70 -7.89
N ILE A 154 -4.14 -8.23 -9.09
CA ILE A 154 -2.84 -8.77 -9.52
C ILE A 154 -2.06 -7.61 -10.15
N PRO A 155 -0.90 -7.20 -9.60
CA PRO A 155 -0.10 -6.15 -10.22
C PRO A 155 0.47 -6.63 -11.56
N GLU A 156 0.29 -5.86 -12.64
CA GLU A 156 0.75 -6.24 -13.99
C GLU A 156 2.27 -6.37 -14.14
N TYR A 157 3.08 -5.87 -13.19
CA TYR A 157 4.54 -5.94 -13.24
C TYR A 157 5.08 -7.17 -12.49
N LYS A 158 4.85 -8.38 -13.02
CA LYS A 158 5.40 -9.63 -12.44
C LYS A 158 6.93 -9.68 -12.37
N THR A 159 7.66 -8.84 -13.11
CA THR A 159 9.13 -8.96 -13.25
C THR A 159 9.93 -8.47 -12.04
N VAL A 160 9.41 -7.53 -11.23
CA VAL A 160 10.22 -6.92 -10.15
C VAL A 160 10.32 -7.81 -8.90
N TRP A 161 9.40 -8.75 -8.73
CA TRP A 161 9.28 -9.54 -7.51
C TRP A 161 10.25 -10.72 -7.43
N THR A 162 10.62 -11.29 -8.58
CA THR A 162 11.45 -12.49 -8.66
C THR A 162 12.95 -12.21 -8.55
N ASP A 163 13.38 -10.98 -8.87
CA ASP A 163 14.80 -10.61 -8.99
C ASP A 163 15.43 -10.13 -7.67
N LEU A 164 14.64 -9.94 -6.60
CA LEU A 164 15.13 -9.45 -5.30
C LEU A 164 15.73 -10.53 -4.40
N ALA A 165 15.66 -11.80 -4.79
CA ALA A 165 16.30 -12.91 -4.07
C ALA A 165 17.76 -13.16 -4.50
N GLY A 166 18.28 -12.46 -5.51
CA GLY A 166 19.71 -12.53 -5.82
C GLY A 166 20.05 -12.02 -7.22
N HIS A 167 21.20 -11.34 -7.28
CA HIS A 167 21.96 -10.91 -8.46
C HIS A 167 21.70 -9.46 -8.92
N GLY A 168 22.62 -8.59 -8.48
CA GLY A 168 23.41 -7.73 -9.36
C GLY A 168 22.66 -6.87 -10.39
N PHE A 169 22.59 -5.57 -10.09
CA PHE A 169 22.32 -4.49 -11.03
C PHE A 169 23.10 -4.64 -12.35
N ALA A 170 22.49 -5.19 -13.40
CA ALA A 170 22.92 -4.98 -14.77
C ALA A 170 21.80 -5.31 -15.78
N ARG A 171 21.28 -4.27 -16.44
CA ARG A 171 20.26 -4.27 -17.52
C ARG A 171 18.87 -4.67 -17.00
N LEU A 172 17.79 -3.96 -17.25
CA LEU A 172 17.15 -3.79 -18.55
C LEU A 172 16.04 -2.71 -18.43
N LEU A 173 16.05 -1.71 -19.31
CA LEU A 173 14.80 -1.10 -19.82
C LEU A 173 14.27 -2.01 -20.97
N PRO A 174 13.13 -1.70 -21.59
CA PRO A 174 11.78 -2.15 -21.24
C PRO A 174 11.23 -3.06 -22.35
N ASP A 175 10.88 -4.32 -22.06
CA ASP A 175 10.32 -5.17 -23.11
C ASP A 175 8.80 -5.02 -23.20
N ALA A 176 8.41 -4.27 -24.23
CA ALA A 176 7.07 -4.17 -24.73
C ALA A 176 6.53 -5.54 -25.12
N ARG A 177 5.35 -5.91 -24.61
CA ARG A 177 4.47 -6.87 -25.27
C ARG A 177 3.04 -6.83 -24.72
N LEU A 178 2.27 -5.84 -25.21
CA LEU A 178 0.82 -5.94 -25.36
C LEU A 178 0.49 -5.58 -26.81
N ASP A 179 0.00 -6.59 -27.52
CA ASP A 179 -0.86 -6.60 -28.69
C ASP A 179 -0.79 -5.41 -29.65
N VAL A 180 -0.12 -5.65 -30.77
CA VAL A 180 -0.28 -4.87 -32.00
C VAL A 180 -1.69 -5.13 -32.53
N ALA A 181 -2.59 -4.19 -32.27
CA ALA A 181 -3.77 -3.96 -33.09
C ALA A 181 -3.95 -2.43 -33.28
N ASP A 182 -3.54 -2.02 -34.47
CA ASP A 182 -3.66 -0.72 -35.12
C ASP A 182 -2.70 0.40 -34.70
N ASN A 183 -2.03 0.93 -35.71
CA ASN A 183 -0.92 1.87 -35.67
C ASN A 183 -1.44 3.31 -35.41
N GLN A 184 -2.35 3.47 -34.45
CA GLN A 184 -2.96 4.74 -34.11
C GLN A 184 -2.21 5.38 -32.95
N HIS A 185 -1.38 6.36 -33.32
CA HIS A 185 -0.82 7.39 -32.44
C HIS A 185 -1.92 7.99 -31.55
N ASP A 186 -2.02 7.53 -30.30
CA ASP A 186 -2.96 8.05 -29.31
C ASP A 186 -2.49 9.44 -28.84
N PRO A 187 -3.20 10.51 -29.20
CA PRO A 187 -2.79 11.85 -28.84
C PRO A 187 -2.86 12.12 -27.33
N LEU A 188 -3.60 11.31 -26.55
CA LEU A 188 -3.66 11.43 -25.10
C LEU A 188 -2.39 10.89 -24.44
N ALA A 189 -1.88 9.74 -24.91
CA ALA A 189 -0.64 9.15 -24.41
C ALA A 189 0.56 10.11 -24.56
N GLU A 190 0.64 10.81 -25.68
CA GLU A 190 1.69 11.80 -25.92
C GLU A 190 1.59 13.03 -25.03
N GLU A 191 0.37 13.51 -24.77
CA GLU A 191 0.17 14.63 -23.85
C GLU A 191 0.62 14.27 -22.42
N ILE A 192 0.31 13.04 -21.99
CA ILE A 192 0.68 12.52 -20.67
C ILE A 192 2.21 12.47 -20.51
N ILE A 193 2.94 12.03 -21.54
CA ILE A 193 4.40 11.96 -21.53
C ILE A 193 5.02 13.35 -21.40
N LEU A 194 4.51 14.34 -22.13
CA LEU A 194 5.01 15.73 -22.08
C LEU A 194 4.79 16.36 -20.69
N ILE A 195 3.62 16.16 -20.09
CA ILE A 195 3.32 16.64 -18.73
C ILE A 195 4.24 15.98 -17.70
N LYS A 196 4.47 14.67 -17.83
CA LYS A 196 5.36 13.92 -16.94
C LYS A 196 6.80 14.47 -16.99
N ASN A 197 7.36 14.64 -18.19
CA ASN A 197 8.72 15.14 -18.37
C ASN A 197 8.90 16.56 -17.84
N MET A 198 7.89 17.42 -18.04
CA MET A 198 7.87 18.77 -17.47
C MET A 198 7.88 18.73 -15.94
N SER A 199 7.07 17.87 -15.32
CA SER A 199 6.98 17.75 -13.86
C SER A 199 8.27 17.22 -13.23
N ILE A 200 8.93 16.25 -13.88
CA ILE A 200 10.22 15.72 -13.43
C ILE A 200 11.28 16.83 -13.48
N ALA A 201 11.38 17.56 -14.59
CA ALA A 201 12.35 18.65 -14.74
C ALA A 201 12.11 19.79 -13.75
N ALA A 202 10.85 20.10 -13.43
CA ALA A 202 10.51 21.11 -12.41
C ALA A 202 10.91 20.66 -10.99
N ASN A 203 10.70 19.39 -10.65
CA ASN A 203 11.06 18.84 -9.35
C ASN A 203 12.58 18.69 -9.16
N GLU A 204 13.33 18.51 -10.25
CA GLU A 204 14.79 18.46 -10.28
C GLU A 204 15.44 19.86 -10.43
N GLU A 205 14.67 20.94 -10.32
CA GLU A 205 15.13 22.34 -10.48
C GLU A 205 15.76 22.65 -11.85
N ARG A 206 15.51 21.81 -12.86
CA ARG A 206 15.92 22.02 -14.27
C ARG A 206 14.90 22.88 -15.01
N TYR A 207 14.74 24.13 -14.58
CA TYR A 207 13.71 25.04 -15.10
C TYR A 207 13.81 25.31 -16.60
N ALA A 208 15.01 25.29 -17.18
CA ALA A 208 15.20 25.47 -18.62
C ALA A 208 14.58 24.31 -19.43
N ASP A 209 14.72 23.07 -18.95
CA ASP A 209 14.13 21.90 -19.59
C ASP A 209 12.62 21.85 -19.35
N ALA A 210 12.16 22.22 -18.15
CA ALA A 210 10.73 22.33 -17.85
C ALA A 210 10.03 23.36 -18.77
N ALA A 211 10.68 24.50 -19.05
CA ALA A 211 10.16 25.49 -19.99
C ALA A 211 10.06 24.94 -21.42
N ARG A 212 11.04 24.15 -21.88
CA ARG A 212 10.99 23.49 -23.19
C ARG A 212 9.80 22.52 -23.29
N TRP A 213 9.62 21.66 -22.29
CA TRP A 213 8.50 20.71 -22.26
C TRP A 213 7.14 21.41 -22.20
N ARG A 214 7.03 22.53 -21.47
CA ARG A 214 5.82 23.37 -21.45
C ARG A 214 5.49 23.93 -22.84
N ASP A 215 6.49 24.46 -23.55
CA ASP A 215 6.29 25.05 -24.87
C ASP A 215 5.93 23.98 -25.92
N GLU A 216 6.49 22.78 -25.79
CA GLU A 216 6.15 21.62 -26.63
C GLU A 216 4.72 21.13 -26.36
N LEU A 217 4.31 21.06 -25.10
CA LEU A 217 2.94 20.75 -24.69
C LEU A 217 1.92 21.78 -25.24
N GLN A 218 2.26 23.07 -25.23
CA GLN A 218 1.39 24.10 -25.81
C GLN A 218 1.24 23.95 -27.33
N LYS A 219 2.34 23.66 -28.04
CA LYS A 219 2.31 23.38 -29.48
C LYS A 219 1.46 22.14 -29.79
N PHE A 220 1.62 21.09 -28.99
CA PHE A 220 0.85 19.85 -29.11
C PHE A 220 -0.66 20.08 -28.93
N ARG A 221 -1.05 20.77 -27.86
CA ARG A 221 -2.46 21.13 -27.58
C ARG A 221 -3.08 21.99 -28.68
N THR A 222 -2.33 22.95 -29.21
CA THR A 222 -2.80 23.82 -30.29
C THR A 222 -3.01 23.03 -31.57
N LYS A 223 -2.07 22.14 -31.93
CA LYS A 223 -2.17 21.24 -33.09
C LYS A 223 -3.36 20.29 -32.98
N ASN A 224 -3.60 19.72 -31.80
CA ASN A 224 -4.74 18.81 -31.58
C ASN A 224 -6.09 19.53 -31.53
N LYS A 225 -6.15 20.76 -31.02
CA LYS A 225 -7.37 21.59 -31.07
C LYS A 225 -7.80 21.85 -32.52
N SER A 226 -6.84 22.19 -33.39
CA SER A 226 -7.08 22.39 -34.83
C SER A 226 -7.52 21.11 -35.56
N ARG A 227 -6.97 19.94 -35.18
CA ARG A 227 -7.37 18.63 -35.71
C ARG A 227 -8.79 18.22 -35.32
N ARG A 228 -9.24 18.57 -34.12
CA ARG A 228 -10.62 18.30 -33.66
C ARG A 228 -11.66 19.14 -34.39
N LEU A 229 -11.34 20.39 -34.73
CA LEU A 229 -12.21 21.28 -35.51
C LEU A 229 -12.42 20.82 -36.96
N HIS A 230 -11.46 20.13 -37.57
CA HIS A 230 -11.58 19.61 -38.94
C HIS A 230 -12.34 18.28 -39.06
N ARG A 231 -12.61 17.59 -37.95
CA ARG A 231 -13.32 16.29 -37.93
C ARG A 231 -14.84 16.43 -37.72
N GLN A 232 -15.35 17.66 -37.61
CA GLN A 232 -16.75 17.99 -37.29
C GLN A 232 -17.52 18.64 -38.47
N VAL A 233 -16.98 18.57 -39.70
CA VAL A 233 -17.64 19.04 -40.94
C VAL A 233 -17.80 17.88 -41.90
#